data_AF-A0A371MFG0-F1
#
_entry.id   AF-A0A371MFG0-F1
#
_cell.length_a   1.000
_cell.length_b   1.000
_cell.length_c   1.000
_cell.angle_alpha   90.00
_cell.angle_beta   90.00
_cell.angle_gamma   90.00
#
_symmetry.space_group_name_H-M   'P 1'
#
loop_
_entity.id
_entity.type
_entity.pdbx_description
1 polymer ?
#
loop_
_entity_poly.entity_id
_entity_poly.type
_entity_poly.pdbx_seq_one_letter_code
_entity_poly.pdbx_strand_id
1 'polypeptide(L)'
;MVSRRTKAVAQLGIAVLTALWMVSMRRLLRSSDDESHEPTSLSPGGIAVGGAWGIGQVWAYDRDSWQIRTNRRRGMAVNLVGIAVQRRLLPRTESFRYSFGFGRVLGVVVYRAWYGLFRPLPGGD
;
A
#
# COMPACT_ATOMS: atom_id res chain seq x y z
N MET A 1 -11.77 23.79 3.46
CA MET A 1 -10.53 23.11 3.00
C MET A 1 -10.16 22.05 4.03
N VAL A 2 -10.16 20.77 3.68
CA VAL A 2 -9.81 19.69 4.63
C VAL A 2 -8.31 19.75 4.92
N SER A 3 -7.92 19.87 6.19
CA SER A 3 -6.52 19.91 6.61
C SER A 3 -5.76 18.68 6.10
N ARG A 4 -4.50 18.87 5.66
CA ARG A 4 -3.64 17.78 5.18
C ARG A 4 -3.54 16.64 6.20
N ARG A 5 -3.60 16.99 7.50
CA ARG A 5 -3.60 16.03 8.61
C ARG A 5 -4.86 15.15 8.63
N THR A 6 -6.04 15.72 8.40
CA THR A 6 -7.30 14.97 8.33
C THR A 6 -7.31 13.98 7.17
N LYS A 7 -6.74 14.36 6.02
CA LYS A 7 -6.58 13.43 4.88
C LYS A 7 -5.62 12.29 5.20
N ALA A 8 -4.51 12.57 5.87
CA ALA A 8 -3.55 11.55 6.29
C ALA A 8 -4.16 10.55 7.31
N VAL A 9 -4.93 11.05 8.28
CA VAL A 9 -5.63 10.21 9.26
C VAL A 9 -6.73 9.37 8.61
N ALA A 10 -7.51 9.94 7.67
CA ALA A 10 -8.48 9.17 6.91
C ALA A 10 -7.82 8.05 6.08
N GLN A 11 -6.69 8.35 5.44
CA GLN A 11 -5.90 7.34 4.72
C GLN A 11 -5.34 6.26 5.65
N LEU A 12 -4.91 6.62 6.86
CA LEU A 12 -4.52 5.65 7.87
C LEU A 12 -5.68 4.72 8.24
N GLY A 13 -6.85 5.28 8.53
CA GLY A 13 -8.05 4.51 8.87
C GLY A 13 -8.44 3.53 7.75
N ILE A 14 -8.50 4.00 6.51
CA ILE A 14 -8.81 3.15 5.34
C ILE A 14 -7.76 2.04 5.17
N ALA A 15 -6.47 2.37 5.32
CA ALA A 15 -5.40 1.38 5.16
C ALA A 15 -5.45 0.31 6.26
N VAL A 16 -5.71 0.70 7.52
CA VAL A 16 -5.91 -0.24 8.63
C VAL A 16 -7.12 -1.13 8.39
N LEU A 17 -8.27 -0.56 8.00
CA LEU A 17 -9.47 -1.33 7.68
C LEU A 17 -9.22 -2.33 6.54
N THR A 18 -8.47 -1.91 5.52
CA THR A 18 -8.10 -2.77 4.39
C THR A 18 -7.19 -3.91 4.83
N ALA A 19 -6.19 -3.64 5.69
CA ALA A 19 -5.31 -4.66 6.23
C ALA A 19 -6.08 -5.68 7.09
N LEU A 20 -6.97 -5.19 7.96
CA LEU A 20 -7.85 -6.03 8.77
C LEU A 20 -8.77 -6.88 7.89
N TRP A 21 -9.38 -6.29 6.86
CA TRP A 21 -10.19 -7.02 5.88
C TRP A 21 -9.39 -8.13 5.20
N MET A 22 -8.16 -7.85 4.74
CA MET A 22 -7.31 -8.86 4.11
C MET A 22 -6.99 -10.03 5.06
N VAL A 23 -6.69 -9.73 6.34
CA VAL A 23 -6.44 -10.75 7.37
C VAL A 23 -7.69 -11.56 7.66
N SER A 24 -8.85 -10.91 7.84
CA SER A 24 -10.12 -11.57 8.09
C SER A 24 -10.54 -12.45 6.93
N MET A 25 -10.43 -11.97 5.69
CA MET A 25 -10.72 -12.75 4.49
C MET A 25 -9.81 -13.99 4.39
N ARG A 26 -8.52 -13.84 4.69
CA ARG A 26 -7.59 -14.98 4.73
C ARG A 26 -7.96 -15.99 5.82
N ARG A 27 -8.41 -15.53 7.00
CA ARG A 27 -8.88 -16.39 8.08
C ARG A 27 -10.15 -17.15 7.67
N LEU A 28 -11.10 -16.46 7.05
CA LEU A 28 -12.35 -17.06 6.55
C LEU A 28 -12.08 -18.13 5.49
N LEU A 29 -11.25 -17.83 4.48
CA LEU A 29 -10.85 -18.79 3.46
C LEU A 29 -10.14 -20.00 4.08
N ARG A 30 -9.24 -19.77 5.05
CA ARG A 30 -8.53 -20.85 5.76
C ARG A 30 -9.46 -21.69 6.66
N SER A 31 -10.55 -21.13 7.16
CA SER A 31 -11.55 -21.89 7.94
C SER A 31 -12.55 -22.65 7.08
N SER A 32 -12.65 -22.32 5.78
CA SER A 32 -13.51 -23.01 4.83
C SER A 32 -12.77 -24.10 4.04
N ASP A 33 -11.45 -24.00 3.91
CA ASP A 33 -10.58 -25.01 3.26
C ASP A 33 -10.20 -26.14 4.23
N ASP A 34 -11.18 -26.96 4.63
CA ASP A 34 -10.93 -28.16 5.44
C ASP A 34 -10.50 -29.39 4.61
N GLU A 35 -10.29 -29.33 3.27
CA GLU A 35 -9.95 -30.57 2.55
C GLU A 35 -9.13 -30.57 1.23
N SER A 36 -8.67 -29.48 0.60
CA SER A 36 -7.96 -29.70 -0.71
C SER A 36 -6.96 -28.68 -1.27
N HIS A 37 -6.71 -27.52 -0.67
CA HIS A 37 -5.75 -26.56 -1.26
C HIS A 37 -4.68 -26.14 -0.25
N GLU A 38 -3.40 -26.36 -0.60
CA GLU A 38 -2.28 -25.85 0.19
C GLU A 38 -2.45 -24.34 0.42
N PRO A 39 -2.41 -23.86 1.68
CA PRO A 39 -2.65 -22.46 1.98
C PRO A 39 -1.62 -21.60 1.27
N THR A 40 -2.06 -20.69 0.39
CA THR A 40 -1.20 -19.73 -0.33
C THR A 40 -0.14 -19.16 0.62
N SER A 41 1.09 -19.62 0.43
CA SER A 41 2.21 -19.30 1.31
C SER A 41 2.50 -17.81 1.19
N LEU A 42 2.64 -17.12 2.34
CA LEU A 42 3.05 -15.72 2.32
C LEU A 42 4.50 -15.66 1.85
N SER A 43 4.76 -14.83 0.85
CA SER A 43 6.12 -14.54 0.39
C SER A 43 6.66 -13.36 1.20
N PRO A 44 7.66 -13.56 2.08
CA PRO A 44 8.26 -12.46 2.83
C PRO A 44 8.85 -11.39 1.91
N GLY A 45 9.41 -11.82 0.77
CA GLY A 45 9.88 -10.92 -0.28
C GLY A 45 8.76 -10.10 -0.91
N GLY A 46 7.60 -10.71 -1.17
CA GLY A 46 6.41 -9.99 -1.64
C GLY A 46 5.98 -8.90 -0.65
N ILE A 47 5.92 -9.22 0.65
CA ILE A 47 5.56 -8.27 1.70
C ILE A 47 6.57 -7.11 1.76
N ALA A 48 7.87 -7.41 1.76
CA ALA A 48 8.92 -6.38 1.84
C ALA A 48 8.90 -5.44 0.62
N VAL A 49 8.85 -5.99 -0.59
CA VAL A 49 8.80 -5.21 -1.84
C VAL A 49 7.50 -4.38 -1.92
N GLY A 50 6.37 -4.97 -1.52
CA GLY A 50 5.10 -4.27 -1.41
C GLY A 50 5.18 -3.09 -0.44
N GLY A 51 5.72 -3.32 0.75
CA GLY A 51 5.89 -2.30 1.79
C GLY A 51 6.75 -1.13 1.34
N ALA A 52 7.92 -1.41 0.78
CA ALA A 52 8.80 -0.39 0.21
C ALA A 52 8.10 0.42 -0.89
N TRP A 53 7.34 -0.25 -1.77
CA TRP A 53 6.55 0.40 -2.82
C TRP A 53 5.46 1.32 -2.25
N GLY A 54 4.72 0.85 -1.24
CA GLY A 54 3.67 1.63 -0.56
C GLY A 54 4.23 2.88 0.12
N ILE A 55 5.32 2.73 0.87
CA ILE A 55 6.04 3.84 1.51
C ILE A 55 6.51 4.84 0.45
N GLY A 56 7.20 4.37 -0.59
CA GLY A 56 7.75 5.23 -1.64
C GLY A 56 6.67 6.06 -2.36
N GLN A 57 5.50 5.47 -2.64
CA GLN A 57 4.40 6.19 -3.27
C GLN A 57 3.86 7.31 -2.38
N VAL A 58 3.59 7.04 -1.10
CA VAL A 58 3.02 8.05 -0.19
C VAL A 58 4.06 9.12 0.12
N TRP A 59 5.33 8.75 0.27
CA TRP A 59 6.43 9.68 0.42
C TRP A 59 6.58 10.62 -0.78
N ALA A 60 6.55 10.08 -2.01
CA ALA A 60 6.65 10.87 -3.22
C ALA A 60 5.47 11.83 -3.36
N TYR A 61 4.27 11.37 -2.98
CA TYR A 61 3.06 12.18 -2.99
C TYR A 61 3.10 13.31 -1.95
N ASP A 62 3.53 13.01 -0.72
CA ASP A 62 3.57 13.98 0.37
C ASP A 62 4.62 15.07 0.11
N ARG A 63 5.80 14.71 -0.39
CA ARG A 63 6.84 15.67 -0.80
C ARG A 63 6.53 16.42 -2.09
N ASP A 64 5.42 16.11 -2.75
CA ASP A 64 5.10 16.59 -4.11
C ASP A 64 6.28 16.39 -5.09
N SER A 65 6.97 15.26 -4.97
CA SER A 65 8.05 14.90 -5.87
C SER A 65 7.49 14.89 -7.30
N TRP A 66 8.18 15.54 -8.24
CA TRP A 66 7.77 15.66 -9.64
C TRP A 66 6.42 16.34 -9.89
N GLN A 67 5.90 17.12 -8.92
CA GLN A 67 4.58 17.77 -9.04
C GLN A 67 3.45 16.75 -9.22
N ILE A 68 3.59 15.54 -8.68
CA ILE A 68 2.59 14.47 -8.79
C ILE A 68 1.28 14.89 -8.10
N ARG A 69 1.36 15.68 -7.02
CA ARG A 69 0.18 16.17 -6.29
C ARG A 69 -0.44 17.37 -6.98
N THR A 70 0.39 18.26 -7.53
CA THR A 70 -0.06 19.52 -8.15
C THR A 70 -0.46 19.37 -9.61
N ASN A 71 0.10 18.40 -10.33
CA ASN A 71 -0.20 18.14 -11.74
C ASN A 71 -0.81 16.74 -11.94
N ARG A 72 -2.12 16.72 -12.19
CA ARG A 72 -2.91 15.49 -12.37
C ARG A 72 -2.41 14.61 -13.52
N ARG A 73 -1.85 15.20 -14.59
CA ARG A 73 -1.30 14.44 -15.73
C ARG A 73 -0.03 13.68 -15.34
N ARG A 74 0.87 14.34 -14.60
CA ARG A 74 2.10 13.71 -14.10
C ARG A 74 1.79 12.63 -13.07
N GLY A 75 0.83 12.88 -12.18
CA GLY A 75 0.36 11.85 -11.24
C GLY A 75 -0.22 10.62 -11.95
N MET A 76 -0.99 10.83 -13.02
CA MET A 76 -1.51 9.74 -13.83
C MET A 76 -0.40 8.98 -14.57
N ALA A 77 0.57 9.68 -15.17
CA ALA A 77 1.70 9.06 -15.84
C ALA A 77 2.54 8.20 -14.87
N VAL A 78 2.87 8.72 -13.69
CA VAL A 78 3.63 7.96 -12.66
C VAL A 78 2.84 6.73 -12.20
N ASN A 79 1.53 6.84 -12.03
CA ASN A 79 0.70 5.70 -11.66
C ASN A 79 0.67 4.63 -12.77
N LEU A 80 0.52 5.04 -14.04
CA LEU A 80 0.54 4.14 -15.19
C LEU A 80 1.90 3.44 -15.35
N VAL A 81 2.99 4.18 -15.24
CA VAL A 81 4.35 3.63 -15.24
C VAL A 81 4.51 2.65 -14.07
N GLY A 82 4.02 3.00 -12.88
CA GLY A 82 4.04 2.11 -11.72
C GLY A 82 3.31 0.80 -11.97
N ILE A 83 2.13 0.84 -12.59
CA ILE A 83 1.36 -0.36 -12.98
C ILE A 83 2.15 -1.19 -14.01
N ALA A 84 2.74 -0.54 -15.02
CA ALA A 84 3.52 -1.22 -16.05
C ALA A 84 4.76 -1.91 -15.48
N VAL A 85 5.51 -1.23 -14.60
CA VAL A 85 6.66 -1.76 -13.87
C VAL A 85 6.24 -2.95 -13.01
N GLN A 86 5.15 -2.80 -12.25
CA GLN A 86 4.60 -3.86 -11.42
C GLN A 86 4.26 -5.10 -12.26
N ARG A 87 3.62 -4.92 -13.41
CA ARG A 87 3.24 -6.03 -14.31
C ARG A 87 4.41 -6.68 -15.02
N ARG A 88 5.51 -5.95 -15.22
CA ARG A 88 6.66 -6.43 -16.01
C ARG A 88 7.77 -7.03 -15.15
N LEU A 89 8.03 -6.47 -13.97
CA LEU A 89 9.14 -6.88 -13.12
C LEU A 89 8.75 -7.83 -11.99
N LEU A 90 7.48 -7.83 -11.55
CA LEU A 90 7.10 -8.64 -10.39
C LEU A 90 6.66 -10.06 -10.79
N PRO A 91 7.05 -11.07 -10.00
CA PRO A 91 6.55 -12.43 -10.16
C PRO A 91 5.02 -12.48 -10.23
N ARG A 92 4.49 -13.25 -11.18
CA ARG A 92 3.04 -13.44 -11.37
C ARG A 92 2.40 -14.45 -10.41
N THR A 93 3.17 -15.07 -9.54
CA THR A 93 2.65 -16.05 -8.58
C THR A 93 1.61 -15.41 -7.66
N GLU A 94 0.51 -16.12 -7.40
CA GLU A 94 -0.60 -15.61 -6.60
C GLU A 94 -0.15 -15.26 -5.16
N SER A 95 0.71 -16.11 -4.59
CA SER A 95 1.36 -15.88 -3.30
C SER A 95 2.12 -14.56 -3.26
N PHE A 96 2.87 -14.23 -4.31
CA PHE A 96 3.62 -12.98 -4.40
C PHE A 96 2.70 -11.78 -4.58
N ARG A 97 1.65 -11.87 -5.42
CA ARG A 97 0.71 -10.76 -5.64
C ARG A 97 -0.08 -10.42 -4.38
N TYR A 98 -0.57 -11.43 -3.66
CA TYR A 98 -1.27 -11.23 -2.40
C TYR A 98 -0.33 -10.60 -1.35
N SER A 99 0.87 -11.17 -1.20
CA SER A 99 1.89 -10.68 -0.27
C SER A 99 2.34 -9.25 -0.59
N PHE A 100 2.50 -8.92 -1.87
CA PHE A 100 2.81 -7.57 -2.34
C PHE A 100 1.70 -6.57 -2.03
N GLY A 101 0.44 -6.93 -2.30
CA GLY A 101 -0.70 -6.07 -1.97
C GLY A 101 -0.79 -5.80 -0.48
N PHE A 102 -0.67 -6.85 0.33
CA PHE A 102 -0.67 -6.76 1.79
C PHE A 102 0.49 -5.90 2.30
N GLY A 103 1.72 -6.17 1.83
CA GLY A 103 2.90 -5.38 2.15
C GLY A 103 2.72 -3.91 1.82
N ARG A 104 2.16 -3.58 0.66
CA ARG A 104 1.90 -2.20 0.24
C ARG A 104 0.97 -1.48 1.19
N VAL A 105 -0.14 -2.09 1.59
CA VAL A 105 -1.06 -1.51 2.57
C VAL A 105 -0.36 -1.31 3.92
N LEU A 106 0.42 -2.30 4.36
CA LEU A 106 1.16 -2.25 5.62
C LEU A 106 2.21 -1.13 5.62
N GLY A 107 2.93 -0.94 4.52
CA GLY A 107 3.85 0.17 4.33
C GLY A 107 3.16 1.53 4.40
N VAL A 108 1.96 1.67 3.83
CA VAL A 108 1.14 2.89 3.95
C VAL A 108 0.73 3.14 5.40
N VAL A 109 0.28 2.10 6.12
CA VAL A 109 -0.09 2.20 7.54
C VAL A 109 1.10 2.69 8.37
N VAL A 110 2.26 2.04 8.22
CA VAL A 110 3.48 2.42 8.95
C VAL A 110 3.88 3.86 8.63
N TYR A 111 3.89 4.21 7.35
CA TYR A 111 4.25 5.56 6.93
C TYR A 111 3.27 6.62 7.46
N ARG A 112 1.96 6.37 7.44
CA ARG A 112 0.93 7.32 7.91
C ARG A 112 0.84 7.41 9.44
N ALA A 113 1.10 6.30 10.13
CA ALA A 113 1.27 6.31 11.57
C ALA A 113 2.48 7.18 11.94
N TRP A 114 3.61 7.02 11.25
CA TRP A 114 4.80 7.82 11.49
C TRP A 114 4.62 9.29 11.06
N TYR A 115 4.21 9.54 9.82
CA TYR A 115 3.93 10.84 9.21
C TYR A 115 2.41 11.04 9.04
N GLY A 116 1.80 11.76 9.96
CA GLY A 116 0.36 12.01 10.01
C GLY A 116 -0.18 11.93 11.44
N LEU A 117 0.16 10.85 12.15
CA LEU A 117 -0.17 10.69 13.57
C LEU A 117 0.94 11.25 14.47
N PHE A 118 2.16 10.70 14.38
CA PHE A 118 3.27 11.07 15.27
C PHE A 118 4.09 12.28 14.81
N ARG A 119 4.34 12.42 13.51
CA ARG A 119 5.11 13.54 12.92
C ARG A 119 4.29 14.35 11.92
N PRO A 120 4.57 15.65 11.77
CA PRO A 120 3.99 16.45 10.71
C PRO A 120 4.35 15.89 9.33
N LEU A 121 3.50 16.15 8.35
CA LEU A 121 3.67 15.67 6.98
C LEU A 121 4.88 16.37 6.34
N PRO A 122 5.80 15.63 5.68
CA PRO A 122 6.91 16.24 4.97
C PRO A 122 6.38 17.00 3.74
N GLY A 123 6.90 18.21 3.48
CA GLY A 123 6.53 19.03 2.31
C GLY A 123 5.95 20.42 2.61
N GLY A 124 6.07 20.90 3.85
CA GLY A 124 5.59 22.24 4.26
C GLY A 124 4.07 22.34 4.35
N ASP A 125 3.59 23.32 5.11
CA ASP A 125 2.16 23.61 5.28
C ASP A 125 1.49 24.03 3.96
#